data_AF-A0A8C2LE22-F1
#
_entry.id   AF-A0A8C2LE22-F1
#
_cell.length_a   1.000
_cell.length_b   1.000
_cell.length_c   1.000
_cell.angle_alpha   90.00
_cell.angle_beta   90.00
_cell.angle_gamma   90.00
#
_symmetry.space_group_name_H-M   'P 1'
#
loop_
_entity.id
_entity.type
_entity.pdbx_description
1 polymer ?
#
loop_
_entity_poly.entity_id
_entity_poly.type
_entity_poly.pdbx_seq_one_letter_code
_entity_poly.pdbx_strand_id
1 'polypeptide(L)'
;MAQQDRIQQEIAGQNPLVSERLELSVLYKEYAEDDNIYQEKIKDLRTKYPYIRKTRPDSNCFCRAFGFSHWEALLDDHKELQRLKAVSAKSKEDLVSQGFTEFTIKDFHNKFMDLIEQVEKQTSVPGLLGSFNDQSTSDYLRLLTSGYLQRESKFFEHFIEGGWTEVEPMCKESDHIHSIALAQALSIPIRVHGPWWGRHHQPTSQRLPFCWRGHYNILYK
;
A
#
# COMPACT_ATOMS: atom_id res chain seq x y z
N MET A 1 14.16 -9.42 18.11
CA MET A 1 14.89 -9.62 16.84
C MET A 1 14.80 -11.07 16.38
N ALA A 2 15.58 -12.03 16.88
CA ALA A 2 15.60 -13.41 16.35
C ALA A 2 14.26 -14.19 16.33
N GLN A 3 13.28 -13.86 17.17
CA GLN A 3 11.92 -14.46 17.10
C GLN A 3 11.06 -13.79 16.01
N GLN A 4 11.12 -12.46 15.89
CA GLN A 4 10.39 -11.71 14.86
C GLN A 4 10.90 -12.06 13.47
N ASP A 5 12.22 -12.18 13.30
CA ASP A 5 12.84 -12.53 12.02
C ASP A 5 12.41 -13.93 11.56
N ARG A 6 12.31 -14.89 12.50
CA ARG A 6 11.80 -16.25 12.22
C ARG A 6 10.34 -16.24 11.78
N ILE A 7 9.48 -15.47 12.45
CA ILE A 7 8.07 -15.32 12.08
C ILE A 7 7.95 -14.68 10.69
N GLN A 8 8.72 -13.63 10.41
CA GLN A 8 8.72 -12.97 9.10
C GLN A 8 9.19 -13.89 7.98
N GLN A 9 10.21 -14.73 8.23
CA GLN A 9 10.69 -15.73 7.26
C GLN A 9 9.65 -16.81 6.98
N GLU A 10 8.94 -17.29 8.01
CA GLU A 10 7.86 -18.26 7.85
C GLU A 10 6.70 -17.68 7.02
N ILE A 11 6.28 -16.46 7.33
CA ILE A 11 5.26 -15.72 6.55
C ILE A 11 5.72 -15.53 5.10
N ALA A 12 7.01 -15.21 4.90
CA ALA A 12 7.60 -15.00 3.58
C ALA A 12 7.65 -16.27 2.73
N GLY A 13 7.85 -17.43 3.35
CA GLY A 13 7.81 -18.73 2.67
C GLY A 13 6.40 -19.14 2.23
N GLN A 14 5.36 -18.66 2.93
CA GLN A 14 3.96 -19.01 2.65
C GLN A 14 3.27 -18.03 1.69
N ASN A 15 3.68 -16.76 1.68
CA ASN A 15 2.98 -15.70 0.95
C ASN A 15 3.96 -14.89 0.09
N PRO A 16 3.71 -14.73 -1.23
CA PRO A 16 4.44 -13.76 -2.03
C PRO A 16 4.19 -12.34 -1.51
N LEU A 17 5.04 -11.39 -1.90
CA LEU A 17 4.86 -9.99 -1.51
C LEU A 17 3.53 -9.47 -2.06
N VAL A 18 3.28 -9.73 -3.34
CA VAL A 18 2.01 -9.47 -4.02
C VAL A 18 1.62 -10.73 -4.78
N SER A 19 0.44 -11.28 -4.47
CA SER A 19 -0.09 -12.47 -5.14
C SER A 19 -0.66 -12.16 -6.54
N GLU A 20 -1.04 -13.21 -7.27
CA GLU A 20 -1.88 -13.09 -8.46
C GLU A 20 -3.27 -12.53 -8.15
N ARG A 21 -4.02 -12.15 -9.19
CA ARG A 21 -5.43 -11.77 -9.03
C ARG A 21 -6.26 -13.04 -8.82
N LEU A 22 -6.99 -13.10 -7.71
CA LEU A 22 -7.78 -14.25 -7.28
C LEU A 22 -9.27 -13.89 -7.26
N GLU A 23 -10.13 -14.88 -7.46
CA GLU A 23 -11.56 -14.77 -7.14
C GLU A 23 -11.74 -14.49 -5.64
N LEU A 24 -12.59 -13.53 -5.26
CA LEU A 24 -12.81 -13.15 -3.86
C LEU A 24 -13.39 -14.29 -3.02
N SER A 25 -13.97 -15.32 -3.65
CA SER A 25 -14.42 -16.54 -2.97
C SER A 25 -13.32 -17.30 -2.25
N VAL A 26 -12.03 -17.07 -2.57
CA VAL A 26 -10.92 -17.67 -1.81
C VAL A 26 -10.99 -17.30 -0.32
N LEU A 27 -11.63 -16.17 0.02
CA LEU A 27 -11.79 -15.72 1.40
C LEU A 27 -12.70 -16.63 2.22
N TYR A 28 -13.65 -17.34 1.60
CA TYR A 28 -14.54 -18.24 2.36
C TYR A 28 -13.77 -19.37 3.05
N LYS A 29 -12.65 -19.80 2.48
CA LYS A 29 -11.78 -20.85 3.04
C LYS A 29 -10.91 -20.34 4.19
N GLU A 30 -10.84 -19.02 4.41
CA GLU A 30 -10.06 -18.41 5.50
C GLU A 30 -10.85 -18.35 6.81
N TYR A 31 -12.16 -18.61 6.78
CA TYR A 31 -13.04 -18.58 7.95
C TYR A 31 -13.74 -19.93 8.11
N ALA A 32 -14.12 -20.25 9.35
CA ALA A 32 -14.90 -21.45 9.62
C ALA A 32 -16.28 -21.35 8.93
N GLU A 33 -16.85 -22.50 8.55
CA GLU A 33 -18.15 -22.55 7.85
C GLU A 33 -19.30 -22.10 8.75
N ASP A 34 -19.17 -22.28 10.07
CA ASP A 34 -20.13 -21.87 11.09
C ASP A 34 -19.98 -20.41 11.53
N ASP A 35 -18.93 -19.72 11.07
CA ASP A 35 -18.76 -18.27 11.28
C ASP A 35 -19.65 -17.47 10.31
N ASN A 36 -20.95 -17.57 10.53
CA ASN A 36 -21.98 -16.97 9.67
C ASN A 36 -21.77 -15.47 9.45
N ILE A 37 -21.22 -14.75 10.44
CA ILE A 37 -20.97 -13.30 10.34
C ILE A 37 -19.95 -13.00 9.25
N TYR A 38 -18.81 -13.69 9.24
CA TYR A 38 -17.79 -13.46 8.22
C TYR A 38 -18.19 -14.02 6.86
N GLN A 39 -18.89 -15.16 6.82
CA GLN A 39 -19.45 -15.72 5.58
C GLN A 39 -20.40 -14.73 4.89
N GLU A 40 -21.32 -14.11 5.63
CA GLU A 40 -22.23 -13.09 5.09
C GLU A 40 -21.49 -11.81 4.65
N LYS A 41 -20.49 -11.35 5.40
CA LYS A 41 -19.67 -10.19 5.01
C LYS A 41 -18.91 -10.42 3.70
N ILE A 42 -18.34 -11.60 3.52
CA ILE A 42 -17.66 -11.97 2.26
C ILE A 42 -18.69 -12.00 1.12
N LYS A 43 -19.89 -12.53 1.38
CA LYS A 43 -20.99 -12.54 0.40
C LYS A 43 -21.38 -11.12 -0.04
N ASP A 44 -21.57 -10.18 0.88
CA ASP A 44 -21.84 -8.77 0.54
C ASP A 44 -20.67 -8.13 -0.22
N LEU A 45 -19.43 -8.34 0.24
CA LEU A 45 -18.25 -7.76 -0.40
C LEU A 45 -18.10 -8.23 -1.85
N ARG A 46 -18.37 -9.51 -2.11
CA ARG A 46 -18.31 -10.12 -3.44
C ARG A 46 -19.30 -9.52 -4.43
N THR A 47 -20.44 -9.01 -3.97
CA THR A 47 -21.40 -8.32 -4.86
C THR A 47 -20.82 -7.04 -5.48
N LYS A 48 -19.83 -6.44 -4.82
CA LYS A 48 -19.19 -5.17 -5.24
C LYS A 48 -17.82 -5.40 -5.87
N TYR A 49 -17.13 -6.45 -5.43
CA TYR A 49 -15.76 -6.76 -5.83
C TYR A 49 -15.60 -8.27 -6.06
N PRO A 50 -15.66 -8.74 -7.32
CA PRO A 50 -15.50 -10.16 -7.63
C PRO A 50 -14.08 -10.68 -7.40
N TYR A 51 -13.05 -9.84 -7.46
CA TYR A 51 -11.66 -10.26 -7.32
C TYR A 51 -10.93 -9.58 -6.15
N ILE A 52 -9.88 -10.26 -5.68
CA ILE A 52 -8.95 -9.80 -4.67
C ILE A 52 -7.51 -10.12 -5.09
N ARG A 53 -6.57 -9.24 -4.75
CA ARG A 53 -5.13 -9.53 -4.78
C ARG A 53 -4.59 -9.40 -3.37
N LYS A 54 -4.07 -10.50 -2.84
CA LYS A 54 -3.51 -10.57 -1.49
C LYS A 54 -2.10 -9.99 -1.45
N THR A 55 -1.76 -9.30 -0.36
CA THR A 55 -0.38 -8.92 -0.05
C THR A 55 0.13 -9.67 1.17
N ARG A 56 1.46 -9.81 1.28
CA ARG A 56 2.07 -10.42 2.46
C ARG A 56 1.65 -9.67 3.73
N PRO A 57 1.24 -10.37 4.81
CA PRO A 57 0.88 -9.76 6.08
C PRO A 57 2.15 -9.32 6.84
N ASP A 58 2.85 -8.35 6.28
CA ASP A 58 3.98 -7.65 6.90
C ASP A 58 3.62 -6.17 7.15
N SER A 59 4.52 -5.44 7.81
CA SER A 59 4.35 -4.01 8.10
C SER A 59 4.16 -3.13 6.87
N ASN A 60 4.53 -3.63 5.68
CA ASN A 60 4.55 -2.90 4.43
C ASN A 60 3.32 -3.21 3.57
N CYS A 61 2.39 -4.04 4.04
CA CYS A 61 1.22 -4.48 3.29
C CYS A 61 0.43 -3.32 2.68
N PHE A 62 0.25 -2.20 3.41
CA PHE A 62 -0.43 -1.03 2.88
C PHE A 62 0.35 -0.36 1.74
N CYS A 63 1.62 0.00 1.96
CA CYS A 63 2.45 0.63 0.94
C CYS A 63 2.52 -0.23 -0.32
N ARG A 64 2.60 -1.54 -0.13
CA ARG A 64 2.66 -2.54 -1.20
C ARG A 64 1.33 -2.64 -1.96
N ALA A 65 0.21 -2.74 -1.24
CA ALA A 65 -1.12 -2.77 -1.84
C ALA A 65 -1.42 -1.48 -2.60
N PHE A 66 -1.11 -0.34 -1.98
CA PHE A 66 -1.27 0.99 -2.55
C PHE A 66 -0.42 1.17 -3.81
N GLY A 67 0.87 0.86 -3.71
CA GLY A 67 1.80 0.96 -4.83
C GLY A 67 1.37 0.09 -6.00
N PHE A 68 1.08 -1.19 -5.78
CA PHE A 68 0.69 -2.06 -6.89
C PHE A 68 -0.63 -1.61 -7.52
N SER A 69 -1.66 -1.33 -6.70
CA SER A 69 -2.97 -0.92 -7.19
C SER A 69 -2.91 0.39 -7.95
N HIS A 70 -2.06 1.33 -7.54
CA HIS A 70 -1.90 2.59 -8.24
C HIS A 70 -1.15 2.38 -9.57
N TRP A 71 -0.01 1.67 -9.58
CA TRP A 71 0.75 1.45 -10.81
C TRP A 71 -0.03 0.66 -11.85
N GLU A 72 -0.84 -0.32 -11.42
CA GLU A 72 -1.72 -1.06 -12.32
C GLU A 72 -2.77 -0.13 -12.94
N ALA A 73 -3.32 0.83 -12.20
CA ALA A 73 -4.26 1.82 -12.73
C ALA A 73 -3.60 2.81 -13.70
N LEU A 74 -2.31 3.12 -13.53
CA LEU A 74 -1.55 4.01 -14.40
C LEU A 74 -1.26 3.43 -15.79
N LEU A 75 -1.37 2.11 -15.96
CA LEU A 75 -1.24 1.46 -17.27
C LEU A 75 -2.27 2.02 -18.27
N ASP A 76 -3.46 2.38 -17.78
CA ASP A 76 -4.56 2.91 -18.58
C ASP A 76 -4.72 4.45 -18.48
N ASP A 77 -4.05 5.11 -17.53
CA ASP A 77 -4.17 6.56 -17.29
C ASP A 77 -2.83 7.30 -17.48
N HIS A 78 -2.53 7.64 -18.74
CA HIS A 78 -1.30 8.35 -19.07
C HIS A 78 -1.21 9.76 -18.46
N LYS A 79 -2.36 10.43 -18.24
CA LYS A 79 -2.37 11.77 -17.65
C LYS A 79 -1.94 11.71 -16.20
N GLU A 80 -2.49 10.75 -15.45
CA GLU A 80 -2.12 10.53 -14.06
C GLU A 80 -0.68 10.02 -13.94
N LEU A 81 -0.21 9.21 -14.90
CA LEU A 81 1.18 8.77 -14.96
C LEU A 81 2.15 9.96 -15.05
N GLN A 82 1.89 10.92 -15.94
CA GLN A 82 2.73 12.11 -16.07
C GLN A 82 2.67 12.99 -14.80
N ARG A 83 1.50 13.09 -14.16
CA ARG A 83 1.37 13.79 -12.87
C ARG A 83 2.21 13.12 -11.79
N LEU A 84 2.10 11.79 -11.64
CA LEU A 84 2.88 11.03 -10.66
C LEU A 84 4.38 11.18 -10.93
N LYS A 85 4.82 11.06 -12.19
CA LYS A 85 6.23 11.22 -12.58
C LYS A 85 6.78 12.57 -12.15
N ALA A 86 6.04 13.66 -12.38
CA ALA A 86 6.45 15.00 -11.97
C ALA A 86 6.53 15.15 -10.44
N VAL A 87 5.53 14.66 -9.70
CA VAL A 87 5.53 14.68 -8.23
C VAL A 87 6.69 13.86 -7.66
N SER A 88 6.95 12.69 -8.24
CA SER A 88 7.99 11.75 -7.81
C SER A 88 9.39 12.25 -8.13
N ALA A 89 9.58 13.00 -9.23
CA ALA A 89 10.86 13.63 -9.52
C ALA A 89 11.22 14.68 -8.46
N LYS A 90 10.23 15.48 -8.02
CA LYS A 90 10.43 16.52 -7.00
C LYS A 90 10.56 15.95 -5.58
N SER A 91 9.89 14.83 -5.29
CA SER A 91 9.82 14.31 -3.93
C SER A 91 11.16 13.96 -3.30
N LYS A 92 12.18 13.59 -4.10
CA LYS A 92 13.54 13.37 -3.58
C LYS A 92 14.12 14.64 -2.99
N GLU A 93 14.05 15.75 -3.72
CA GLU A 93 14.56 17.06 -3.25
C GLU A 93 13.78 17.54 -2.02
N ASP A 94 12.45 17.35 -2.03
CA ASP A 94 11.61 17.67 -0.87
C ASP A 94 12.02 16.88 0.37
N LEU A 95 12.32 15.57 0.24
CA LEU A 95 12.83 14.75 1.35
C LEU A 95 14.22 15.20 1.82
N VAL A 96 15.14 15.50 0.91
CA VAL A 96 16.48 16.00 1.27
C VAL A 96 16.38 17.33 2.04
N SER A 97 15.48 18.23 1.62
CA SER A 97 15.25 19.51 2.30
C SER A 97 14.67 19.34 3.72
N GLN A 98 14.03 18.20 3.99
CA GLN A 98 13.50 17.83 5.31
C GLN A 98 14.56 17.14 6.21
N GLY A 99 15.79 16.96 5.71
CA GLY A 99 16.89 16.36 6.48
C GLY A 99 17.14 14.89 6.20
N PHE A 100 16.45 14.27 5.23
CA PHE A 100 16.80 12.94 4.77
C PHE A 100 18.14 12.96 4.05
N THR A 101 19.04 12.04 4.40
CA THR A 101 20.35 11.95 3.77
C THR A 101 20.22 11.53 2.31
N GLU A 102 20.64 12.37 1.36
CA GLU A 102 20.41 12.12 -0.07
C GLU A 102 20.96 10.75 -0.53
N PHE A 103 22.18 10.39 -0.12
CA PHE A 103 22.80 9.15 -0.57
C PHE A 103 22.02 7.89 -0.13
N THR A 104 21.29 7.95 0.99
CA THR A 104 20.55 6.80 1.51
C THR A 104 19.21 6.61 0.81
N ILE A 105 18.59 7.70 0.34
CA ILE A 105 17.27 7.66 -0.32
C ILE A 105 17.37 7.54 -1.85
N LYS A 106 18.53 7.89 -2.42
CA LYS A 106 18.75 7.95 -3.87
C LYS A 106 18.44 6.63 -4.58
N ASP A 107 18.91 5.50 -4.04
CA ASP A 107 18.73 4.20 -4.70
C ASP A 107 17.25 3.78 -4.68
N PHE A 108 16.54 4.05 -3.58
CA PHE A 108 15.10 3.81 -3.50
C PHE A 108 14.31 4.71 -4.46
N HIS A 109 14.70 5.98 -4.59
CA HIS A 109 14.11 6.91 -5.54
C HIS A 109 14.31 6.46 -6.99
N ASN A 110 15.53 6.06 -7.34
CA ASN A 110 15.84 5.58 -8.70
C ASN A 110 14.98 4.36 -9.06
N LYS A 111 14.89 3.36 -8.18
CA LYS A 111 14.03 2.18 -8.41
C LYS A 111 12.55 2.55 -8.58
N PHE A 112 12.09 3.53 -7.82
CA PHE A 112 10.73 4.02 -7.94
C PHE A 112 10.48 4.72 -9.28
N MET A 113 11.42 5.53 -9.76
CA MET A 113 11.36 6.14 -11.08
C MET A 113 11.45 5.09 -12.20
N ASP A 114 12.28 4.07 -12.05
CA ASP A 114 12.37 2.95 -13.01
C ASP A 114 11.02 2.23 -13.16
N LEU A 115 10.27 2.05 -12.07
CA LEU A 115 8.91 1.47 -12.12
C LEU A 115 7.93 2.36 -12.88
N ILE A 116 8.02 3.68 -12.71
CA ILE A 116 7.22 4.64 -13.48
C ILE A 116 7.56 4.54 -14.97
N GLU A 117 8.84 4.44 -15.31
CA GLU A 117 9.27 4.24 -16.70
C GLU A 117 8.82 2.90 -17.30
N GLN A 118 8.77 1.83 -16.51
CA GLN A 118 8.22 0.54 -16.96
C GLN A 118 6.75 0.66 -17.35
N VAL A 119 5.96 1.41 -16.56
CA VAL A 119 4.55 1.70 -16.88
C VAL A 119 4.46 2.59 -18.12
N GLU A 120 5.31 3.61 -18.25
CA GLU A 120 5.36 4.49 -19.43
C GLU A 120 5.68 3.72 -20.73
N LYS A 121 6.50 2.67 -20.62
CA LYS A 121 6.82 1.73 -21.72
C LYS A 121 5.75 0.66 -21.93
N GLN A 122 4.59 0.78 -21.29
CA GLN A 122 3.45 -0.13 -21.43
C GLN A 122 3.79 -1.58 -21.05
N THR A 123 4.40 -1.77 -19.88
CA THR A 123 4.62 -3.10 -19.31
C THR A 123 3.29 -3.86 -19.10
N SER A 124 3.36 -5.19 -19.09
CA SER A 124 2.20 -6.02 -18.77
C SER A 124 1.98 -6.10 -17.25
N VAL A 125 0.76 -6.41 -16.82
CA VAL A 125 0.45 -6.64 -15.39
C VAL A 125 1.36 -7.72 -14.77
N PRO A 126 1.68 -8.85 -15.43
CA PRO A 126 2.68 -9.81 -14.92
C PRO A 126 4.09 -9.21 -14.78
N GLY A 127 4.50 -8.35 -15.71
CA GLY A 127 5.79 -7.64 -15.62
C GLY A 127 5.83 -6.72 -14.40
N LEU A 128 4.78 -5.93 -14.19
CA LEU A 128 4.63 -5.09 -13.00
C LEU A 128 4.62 -5.92 -11.70
N LEU A 129 3.93 -7.06 -11.71
CA LEU A 129 3.88 -7.97 -10.57
C LEU A 129 5.26 -8.55 -10.22
N GLY A 130 6.07 -8.86 -11.22
CA GLY A 130 7.47 -9.25 -11.04
C GLY A 130 8.25 -8.18 -10.29
N SER A 131 8.13 -6.92 -10.71
CA SER A 131 8.83 -5.79 -10.06
C SER A 131 8.32 -5.52 -8.63
N PHE A 132 7.03 -5.71 -8.35
CA PHE A 132 6.46 -5.56 -7.00
C PHE A 132 6.71 -6.76 -6.07
N ASN A 133 7.21 -7.87 -6.61
CA ASN A 133 7.75 -8.98 -5.83
C ASN A 133 9.26 -8.86 -5.58
N ASP A 134 9.86 -7.70 -5.85
CA ASP A 134 11.11 -7.26 -5.22
C ASP A 134 10.81 -6.47 -3.94
N GLN A 135 11.49 -6.78 -2.84
CA GLN A 135 11.23 -6.18 -1.53
C GLN A 135 11.41 -4.67 -1.54
N SER A 136 12.41 -4.18 -2.30
CA SER A 136 12.84 -2.78 -2.28
C SER A 136 11.87 -1.80 -2.92
N THR A 137 10.93 -2.29 -3.73
CA THR A 137 9.91 -1.50 -4.43
C THR A 137 9.00 -0.73 -3.48
N SER A 138 8.71 -1.28 -2.29
CA SER A 138 7.81 -0.64 -1.31
C SER A 138 8.51 0.33 -0.36
N ASP A 139 9.85 0.37 -0.35
CA ASP A 139 10.61 1.15 0.63
C ASP A 139 10.53 2.66 0.35
N TYR A 140 10.53 3.06 -0.93
CA TYR A 140 10.41 4.49 -1.26
C TYR A 140 9.06 5.09 -0.87
N LEU A 141 7.96 4.33 -1.00
CA LEU A 141 6.63 4.75 -0.55
C LEU A 141 6.60 5.03 0.96
N ARG A 142 7.40 4.31 1.75
CA ARG A 142 7.52 4.56 3.20
C ARG A 142 8.28 5.84 3.49
N LEU A 143 9.35 6.12 2.72
CA LEU A 143 10.07 7.39 2.83
C LEU A 143 9.14 8.58 2.51
N LEU A 144 8.32 8.47 1.46
CA LEU A 144 7.31 9.48 1.13
C LEU A 144 6.28 9.67 2.25
N THR A 145 5.83 8.57 2.85
CA THR A 145 4.90 8.59 3.99
C THR A 145 5.54 9.31 5.18
N SER A 146 6.78 8.96 5.51
CA SER A 146 7.53 9.57 6.62
C SER A 146 7.73 11.08 6.40
N GLY A 147 8.20 11.49 5.22
CA GLY A 147 8.35 12.91 4.88
C GLY A 147 7.03 13.67 4.97
N TYR A 148 5.92 13.08 4.51
CA TYR A 148 4.61 13.72 4.65
C TYR A 148 4.19 13.89 6.12
N LEU A 149 4.40 12.86 6.94
CA LEU A 149 4.10 12.92 8.38
C LEU A 149 4.95 13.98 9.10
N GLN A 150 6.24 14.09 8.75
CA GLN A 150 7.14 15.11 9.31
C GLN A 150 6.72 16.52 8.90
N ARG A 151 6.37 16.71 7.61
CA ARG A 151 5.92 18.00 7.08
C ARG A 151 4.63 18.48 7.73
N GLU A 152 3.66 17.58 7.87
CA GLU A 152 2.35 17.86 8.49
C GLU A 152 2.35 17.52 9.98
N SER A 153 3.51 17.66 10.64
CA SER A 153 3.69 17.13 12.00
C SER A 153 2.66 17.67 13.00
N LYS A 154 2.40 18.98 12.96
CA LYS A 154 1.37 19.62 13.81
C LYS A 154 -0.03 19.04 13.64
N PHE A 155 -0.38 18.56 12.45
CA PHE A 155 -1.66 17.91 12.22
C PHE A 155 -1.68 16.52 12.85
N PHE A 156 -0.60 15.74 12.67
CA PHE A 156 -0.53 14.35 13.12
C PHE A 156 -0.14 14.17 14.59
N GLU A 157 0.39 15.20 15.26
CA GLU A 157 0.90 15.12 16.64
C GLU A 157 -0.13 14.59 17.65
N HIS A 158 -1.41 14.89 17.44
CA HIS A 158 -2.51 14.45 18.31
C HIS A 158 -3.01 13.04 18.00
N PHE A 159 -2.58 12.45 16.89
CA PHE A 159 -3.01 11.11 16.44
C PHE A 159 -1.95 10.04 16.70
N ILE A 160 -0.69 10.43 16.94
CA ILE A 160 0.40 9.48 17.20
C ILE A 160 0.56 9.27 18.71
N GLU A 161 0.07 8.12 19.19
CA GLU A 161 0.31 7.69 20.57
C GLU A 161 1.81 7.36 20.78
N GLY A 162 2.44 7.94 21.80
CA GLY A 162 3.84 7.64 22.15
C GLY A 162 4.92 8.53 21.49
N GLY A 163 4.54 9.48 20.63
CA GLY A 163 5.47 10.46 20.03
C GLY A 163 6.11 10.02 18.69
N TRP A 164 6.95 10.91 18.13
CA TRP A 164 7.46 10.83 16.74
C TRP A 164 8.44 9.68 16.42
N THR A 165 8.96 8.98 17.43
CA THR A 165 9.91 7.85 17.28
C THR A 165 9.28 6.59 16.67
N GLU A 166 7.98 6.59 16.41
CA GLU A 166 7.20 5.48 15.84
C GLU A 166 7.27 5.38 14.30
N VAL A 167 7.60 6.45 13.58
CA VAL A 167 7.33 6.57 12.12
C VAL A 167 8.48 6.05 11.23
N GLU A 168 9.73 6.15 11.68
CA GLU A 168 10.91 5.81 10.87
C GLU A 168 11.33 4.33 10.82
N PRO A 169 11.12 3.49 11.86
CA PRO A 169 11.65 2.14 11.83
C PRO A 169 11.02 1.31 10.70
N MET A 170 11.86 0.70 9.87
CA MET A 170 11.38 -0.38 9.02
C MET A 170 10.74 -1.46 9.90
N CYS A 171 9.57 -1.99 9.53
CA CYS A 171 8.89 -3.07 10.26
C CYS A 171 8.01 -2.70 11.46
N LYS A 172 7.66 -1.42 11.68
CA LYS A 172 6.53 -1.04 12.57
C LYS A 172 5.20 -1.04 11.82
N GLU A 173 4.13 -1.49 12.50
CA GLU A 173 2.80 -1.66 11.88
C GLU A 173 2.31 -0.35 11.23
N SER A 174 1.98 -0.44 9.95
CA SER A 174 1.34 0.66 9.23
C SER A 174 -0.10 0.80 9.70
N ASP A 175 -0.33 1.61 10.73
CA ASP A 175 -1.68 1.98 11.14
C ASP A 175 -2.38 2.92 10.13
N HIS A 176 -3.66 3.21 10.34
CA HIS A 176 -4.52 4.08 9.54
C HIS A 176 -3.87 5.45 9.21
N ILE A 177 -3.03 5.97 10.10
CA ILE A 177 -2.27 7.22 9.91
C ILE A 177 -1.35 7.15 8.69
N HIS A 178 -0.57 6.08 8.56
CA HIS A 178 0.31 5.87 7.41
C HIS A 178 -0.48 5.79 6.10
N SER A 179 -1.67 5.19 6.17
CA SER A 179 -2.54 5.02 5.01
C SER A 179 -3.07 6.35 4.49
N ILE A 180 -3.50 7.21 5.41
CA ILE A 180 -3.92 8.59 5.10
C ILE A 180 -2.74 9.42 4.62
N ALA A 181 -1.60 9.36 5.31
CA ALA A 181 -0.42 10.14 4.97
C ALA A 181 0.08 9.84 3.55
N LEU A 182 0.20 8.56 3.18
CA LEU A 182 0.63 8.20 1.83
C LEU A 182 -0.38 8.63 0.76
N ALA A 183 -1.68 8.42 1.02
CA ALA A 183 -2.74 8.83 0.11
C ALA A 183 -2.73 10.35 -0.12
N GLN A 184 -2.50 11.14 0.93
CA GLN A 184 -2.39 12.59 0.82
C GLN A 184 -1.08 13.04 0.19
N ALA A 185 0.05 12.40 0.51
CA ALA A 185 1.36 12.69 -0.05
C ALA A 185 1.36 12.62 -1.57
N LEU A 186 0.67 11.63 -2.12
CA LEU A 186 0.54 11.45 -3.56
C LEU A 186 -0.76 12.03 -4.16
N SER A 187 -1.63 12.58 -3.31
CA SER A 187 -2.94 13.13 -3.70
C SER A 187 -3.85 12.10 -4.41
N ILE A 188 -3.83 10.86 -3.96
CA ILE A 188 -4.60 9.74 -4.53
C ILE A 188 -5.71 9.34 -3.55
N PRO A 189 -6.98 9.42 -3.94
CA PRO A 189 -8.09 9.04 -3.07
C PRO A 189 -8.20 7.51 -2.94
N ILE A 190 -8.28 7.03 -1.70
CA ILE A 190 -8.39 5.61 -1.37
C ILE A 190 -9.78 5.28 -0.78
N ARG A 191 -10.16 3.99 -0.85
CA ARG A 191 -11.33 3.45 -0.16
C ARG A 191 -10.94 2.17 0.57
N VAL A 192 -11.12 2.13 1.88
CA VAL A 192 -10.80 0.95 2.70
C VAL A 192 -12.09 0.33 3.24
N HIS A 193 -12.24 -0.98 3.08
CA HIS A 193 -13.31 -1.79 3.69
C HIS A 193 -12.73 -2.57 4.87
N GLY A 194 -13.33 -2.47 6.06
CA GLY A 194 -12.88 -3.16 7.29
C GLY A 194 -13.95 -4.10 7.88
N PRO A 195 -13.57 -4.99 8.82
CA PRO A 195 -14.48 -5.98 9.42
C PRO A 195 -15.48 -5.36 10.39
N TRP A 196 -15.16 -4.20 10.99
CA TRP A 196 -16.05 -3.37 11.80
C TRP A 196 -16.61 -2.26 10.90
N TRP A 197 -17.73 -2.51 10.24
CA TRP A 197 -18.23 -1.66 9.15
C TRP A 197 -18.70 -0.27 9.64
N GLY A 198 -17.78 0.68 9.74
CA GLY A 198 -18.01 2.11 9.60
C GLY A 198 -17.51 2.54 8.23
N ARG A 199 -18.39 3.10 7.38
CA ARG A 199 -17.96 3.63 6.08
C ARG A 199 -17.16 4.90 6.33
N HIS A 200 -15.82 4.86 6.20
CA HIS A 200 -15.04 6.08 6.06
C HIS A 200 -15.33 6.69 4.68
N HIS A 201 -16.33 7.56 4.66
CA HIS A 201 -16.89 8.16 3.45
C HIS A 201 -16.26 9.50 3.15
N GLN A 202 -15.74 9.61 1.93
CA GLN A 202 -15.97 10.79 1.08
C GLN A 202 -16.48 10.28 -0.28
N PRO A 203 -17.25 11.06 -1.06
CA PRO A 203 -17.87 10.59 -2.29
C PRO A 203 -17.04 11.01 -3.52
N THR A 204 -16.28 10.08 -4.11
CA THR A 204 -15.73 10.25 -5.48
C THR A 204 -15.57 8.90 -6.18
N SER A 205 -15.71 8.89 -7.51
CA SER A 205 -15.85 7.71 -8.39
C SER A 205 -14.54 7.00 -8.77
N GLN A 206 -13.39 7.64 -8.60
CA GLN A 206 -12.07 7.08 -8.90
C GLN A 206 -11.32 6.85 -7.58
N ARG A 207 -11.43 5.66 -6.98
CA ARG A 207 -10.71 5.32 -5.75
C ARG A 207 -10.13 3.93 -5.84
N LEU A 208 -8.90 3.77 -5.37
CA LEU A 208 -8.28 2.46 -5.20
C LEU A 208 -8.97 1.74 -4.02
N PRO A 209 -9.64 0.60 -4.25
CA PRO A 209 -10.38 -0.09 -3.22
C PRO A 209 -9.51 -1.14 -2.53
N PHE A 210 -9.42 -1.04 -1.21
CA PHE A 210 -8.65 -1.95 -0.35
C PHE A 210 -9.56 -2.65 0.67
N CYS A 211 -9.14 -3.83 1.09
CA CYS A 211 -9.75 -4.59 2.18
C CYS A 211 -8.73 -4.70 3.32
N TRP A 212 -9.08 -4.23 4.51
CA TRP A 212 -8.27 -4.38 5.72
C TRP A 212 -8.85 -5.49 6.59
N ARG A 213 -8.05 -6.52 6.90
CA ARG A 213 -8.42 -7.65 7.79
C ARG A 213 -7.21 -8.05 8.63
N GLY A 214 -6.63 -7.08 9.35
CA GLY A 214 -5.32 -7.22 10.01
C GLY A 214 -4.12 -6.95 9.08
N HIS A 215 -4.33 -6.95 7.76
CA HIS A 215 -3.41 -6.47 6.75
C HIS A 215 -4.22 -5.99 5.52
N TYR A 216 -3.57 -5.23 4.63
CA TYR A 216 -4.23 -4.63 3.48
C TYR A 216 -4.14 -5.50 2.22
N ASN A 217 -5.29 -5.73 1.59
CA ASN A 217 -5.41 -6.41 0.30
C ASN A 217 -6.09 -5.50 -0.73
N ILE A 218 -5.88 -5.76 -2.02
CA ILE A 218 -6.45 -4.97 -3.12
C ILE A 218 -7.74 -5.64 -3.59
N LEU A 219 -8.80 -4.86 -3.80
CA LEU A 219 -10.06 -5.32 -4.36
C LEU A 219 -10.19 -4.88 -5.82
N TYR A 220 -10.94 -5.62 -6.63
CA TYR A 220 -11.23 -5.24 -8.02
C TYR A 220 -12.73 -5.38 -8.30
N LYS A 221 -13.25 -4.46 -9.10
CA LYS A 221 -14.61 -4.54 -9.64
C LYS A 221 -14.69 -5.50 -10.82
#